data_AF-A0A9E5LNW3-F1
#
_entry.id   AF-A0A9E5LNW3-F1
#
_cell.length_a   1.000
_cell.length_b   1.000
_cell.length_c   1.000
_cell.angle_alpha   90.00
_cell.angle_beta   90.00
_cell.angle_gamma   90.00
#
_symmetry.space_group_name_H-M   'P 1'
#
loop_
_entity.id
_entity.type
_entity.pdbx_description
1 polymer ?
#
loop_
_entity_poly.entity_id
_entity_poly.type
_entity_poly.pdbx_seq_one_letter_code
_entity_poly.pdbx_strand_id
1 'polypeptide(L)'
;MLDKPMLKAKDAPDLSSYDWADPFMLEDQLTEDERLTRDSARAFAQEKLQPRVINAYREEEVAPEIFRQMGDMGLLGITVPEEYGGLGAGYVTYGLVAREIERVDSGYRSMMSVQSSLVMYPIYAYGSE
;
A
#
# COMPACT_ATOMS: atom_id res chain seq x y z
N MET A 1 17.67 -49.16 19.62
CA MET A 1 17.45 -47.80 19.09
C MET A 1 17.30 -47.95 17.60
N LEU A 2 16.16 -47.53 17.02
CA LEU A 2 15.92 -47.64 15.58
C LEU A 2 16.72 -46.53 14.87
N ASP A 3 17.62 -46.91 13.97
CA ASP A 3 18.33 -45.99 13.08
C ASP A 3 17.30 -45.22 12.25
N LYS A 4 17.14 -43.93 12.55
CA LYS A 4 16.26 -43.05 11.80
C LYS A 4 16.97 -42.69 10.49
N PRO A 5 16.41 -42.98 9.31
CA PRO A 5 17.06 -42.65 8.05
C PRO A 5 17.25 -41.13 7.94
N MET A 6 18.50 -40.70 7.72
CA MET A 6 18.82 -39.31 7.42
C MET A 6 18.38 -39.00 5.98
N LEU A 7 17.42 -38.07 5.84
CA LEU A 7 17.04 -37.52 4.55
C LEU A 7 18.20 -36.70 3.97
N LYS A 8 18.45 -36.82 2.66
CA LYS A 8 19.42 -35.96 1.96
C LYS A 8 18.83 -34.54 1.89
N ALA A 9 19.67 -33.52 1.83
CA ALA A 9 19.22 -32.11 1.83
C ALA A 9 18.17 -31.78 0.76
N LYS A 10 18.24 -32.43 -0.41
CA LYS A 10 17.26 -32.29 -1.50
C LYS A 10 15.91 -33.01 -1.26
N ASP A 11 15.89 -33.95 -0.33
CA ASP A 11 14.75 -34.80 0.02
C ASP A 11 14.17 -34.39 1.39
N ALA A 12 14.76 -33.39 2.05
CA ALA A 12 14.22 -32.78 3.24
C ALA A 12 13.02 -31.91 2.85
N PRO A 13 11.88 -31.99 3.57
CA PRO A 13 10.78 -31.07 3.35
C PRO A 13 11.31 -29.64 3.54
N ASP A 14 10.93 -28.73 2.64
CA ASP A 14 11.12 -27.30 2.86
C ASP A 14 10.23 -26.91 4.05
N LEU A 15 10.83 -26.93 5.23
CA LEU A 15 10.26 -26.34 6.44
C LEU A 15 10.43 -24.84 6.26
N SER A 16 9.58 -24.26 5.40
CA SER A 16 9.59 -22.84 5.09
C SER A 16 9.90 -22.05 6.35
N SER A 17 10.90 -21.15 6.25
CA SER A 17 11.21 -20.28 7.38
C SER A 17 9.94 -19.52 7.73
N TYR A 18 9.40 -19.77 8.92
CA TYR A 18 8.19 -19.10 9.37
C TYR A 18 8.48 -17.63 9.60
N ASP A 19 7.90 -16.77 8.76
CA ASP A 19 7.89 -15.33 9.00
C ASP A 19 6.68 -14.98 9.87
N TRP A 20 6.92 -14.48 11.08
CA TRP A 20 5.85 -14.07 11.97
C TRP A 20 5.15 -12.79 11.49
N ALA A 21 5.82 -11.97 10.67
CA ALA A 21 5.26 -10.74 10.11
C ALA A 21 4.42 -10.98 8.85
N ASP A 22 4.62 -12.13 8.19
CA ASP A 22 3.82 -12.58 7.05
C ASP A 22 3.52 -14.11 7.10
N PRO A 23 2.72 -14.58 8.08
CA PRO A 23 2.52 -16.02 8.31
C PRO A 23 1.91 -16.80 7.14
N PHE A 24 1.21 -16.10 6.25
CA PHE A 24 0.53 -16.68 5.08
C PHE A 24 1.14 -16.23 3.75
N MET A 25 2.36 -15.66 3.79
CA MET A 25 3.13 -15.28 2.62
C MET A 25 2.32 -14.41 1.64
N LEU A 26 1.69 -13.35 2.16
CA LEU A 26 1.06 -12.32 1.33
C LEU A 26 2.03 -11.83 0.25
N GLU A 27 3.32 -11.71 0.56
CA GLU A 27 4.35 -11.31 -0.40
C GLU A 27 4.32 -12.15 -1.69
N ASP A 28 4.14 -13.47 -1.57
CA ASP A 28 4.13 -14.43 -2.67
C ASP A 28 2.83 -14.39 -3.48
N GLN A 29 1.78 -13.78 -2.92
CA GLN A 29 0.47 -13.65 -3.54
C GLN A 29 0.33 -12.38 -4.38
N LEU A 30 1.26 -11.43 -4.25
CA LEU A 30 1.22 -10.17 -4.96
C LEU A 30 1.92 -10.25 -6.32
N THR A 31 1.52 -9.40 -7.25
CA THR A 31 2.28 -9.15 -8.47
C THR A 31 3.52 -8.30 -8.17
N GLU A 32 4.46 -8.25 -9.12
CA GLU A 32 5.64 -7.39 -8.99
C GLU A 32 5.24 -5.90 -8.92
N ASP A 33 4.29 -5.48 -9.75
CA ASP A 33 3.79 -4.10 -9.76
C ASP A 33 3.06 -3.74 -8.45
N GLU A 34 2.30 -4.67 -7.87
CA GLU A 34 1.67 -4.50 -6.55
C GLU A 34 2.70 -4.31 -5.44
N ARG A 35 3.75 -5.13 -5.43
CA ARG A 35 4.87 -5.00 -4.47
C ARG A 35 5.60 -3.67 -4.64
N LEU A 36 5.94 -3.30 -5.87
CA LEU A 36 6.64 -2.05 -6.19
C LEU A 36 5.83 -0.83 -5.73
N THR A 37 4.52 -0.84 -5.99
CA THR A 37 3.62 0.26 -5.65
C THR A 37 3.45 0.36 -4.13
N ARG A 38 3.27 -0.78 -3.44
CA ARG A 38 3.25 -0.83 -1.98
C ARG A 38 4.54 -0.28 -1.38
N ASP A 39 5.70 -0.68 -1.89
CA ASP A 39 6.99 -0.26 -1.35
C ASP A 39 7.23 1.24 -1.58
N SER A 40 6.77 1.76 -2.72
CA SER A 40 6.77 3.21 -3.00
C SER A 40 5.86 3.97 -2.04
N ALA A 41 4.64 3.46 -1.77
CA ALA A 41 3.73 4.04 -0.79
C ALA A 41 4.30 3.99 0.64
N ARG A 42 4.98 2.89 1.00
CA ARG A 42 5.68 2.76 2.28
C ARG A 42 6.79 3.80 2.41
N ALA A 43 7.64 3.94 1.39
CA ALA A 43 8.71 4.95 1.39
C ALA A 43 8.14 6.35 1.58
N PHE A 44 7.09 6.71 0.82
CA PHE A 44 6.38 7.98 1.00
C PHE A 44 5.86 8.17 2.42
N ALA A 45 5.18 7.17 2.96
CA ALA A 45 4.60 7.23 4.30
C ALA A 45 5.68 7.45 5.35
N GLN A 46 6.79 6.71 5.29
CA GLN A 46 7.88 6.82 6.26
C GLN A 46 8.70 8.11 6.11
N GLU A 47 8.94 8.58 4.89
CA GLU A 47 9.78 9.76 4.65
C GLU A 47 9.01 11.09 4.79
N LYS A 48 7.74 11.10 4.39
CA LYS A 48 6.94 12.33 4.30
C LYS A 48 5.91 12.42 5.42
N LEU A 49 5.22 11.33 5.77
CA LEU A 49 4.11 11.40 6.72
C LEU A 49 4.57 11.18 8.16
N GLN A 50 5.40 10.15 8.40
CA GLN A 50 5.85 9.75 9.73
C GLN A 50 6.52 10.88 10.54
N PRO A 51 7.37 11.76 9.96
CA PRO A 51 7.97 12.86 10.72
C PRO A 51 6.98 13.95 11.17
N ARG A 52 5.79 14.00 10.55
CA ARG A 52 4.79 15.07 10.76
C ARG A 52 3.71 14.68 11.76
N VAL A 53 3.34 13.40 11.79
CA VAL A 53 2.10 12.91 12.43
C VAL A 53 1.95 13.33 13.90
N ILE A 54 3.02 13.29 14.70
CA ILE A 54 2.93 13.57 16.15
C ILE A 54 2.50 15.02 16.40
N ASN A 55 3.09 15.98 15.67
CA ASN A 55 2.76 17.39 15.83
C ASN A 55 1.44 17.72 15.13
N ALA A 56 1.23 17.21 13.91
CA ALA A 56 -0.02 17.40 13.18
C ALA A 56 -1.24 16.92 13.99
N TYR A 57 -1.14 15.74 14.62
CA TYR A 57 -2.19 15.21 15.48
C TYR A 57 -2.40 16.05 16.74
N ARG A 58 -1.31 16.47 17.41
CA ARG A 58 -1.39 17.25 18.65
C ARG A 58 -2.01 18.62 18.44
N GLU A 59 -1.64 19.29 17.35
CA GLU A 59 -2.06 20.66 17.05
C GLU A 59 -3.31 20.74 16.14
N GLU A 60 -3.89 19.58 15.78
CA GLU A 60 -5.05 19.47 14.89
C GLU A 60 -4.82 20.14 13.50
N GLU A 61 -3.59 20.09 13.01
CA GLU A 61 -3.21 20.69 11.74
C GLU A 61 -3.06 19.66 10.61
N VAL A 62 -3.40 20.09 9.40
CA VAL A 62 -3.15 19.33 8.17
C VAL A 62 -2.28 20.13 7.23
N ALA A 63 -1.28 19.47 6.63
CA ALA A 63 -0.39 20.03 5.62
C ALA A 63 -1.01 19.84 4.22
N PRO A 64 -1.59 20.88 3.57
CA PRO A 64 -2.30 20.72 2.30
C PRO A 64 -1.41 20.23 1.15
N GLU A 65 -0.10 20.50 1.23
CA GLU A 65 0.88 20.04 0.25
C GLU A 65 0.98 18.51 0.16
N ILE A 66 0.50 17.77 1.16
CA ILE A 66 0.46 16.30 1.15
C ILE A 66 -0.36 15.79 -0.04
N PHE A 67 -1.48 16.44 -0.40
CA PHE A 67 -2.26 16.03 -1.57
C PHE A 67 -1.43 16.08 -2.85
N ARG A 68 -0.65 17.15 -3.02
CA ARG A 68 0.21 17.30 -4.21
C ARG A 68 1.32 16.25 -4.21
N GLN A 69 1.96 16.03 -3.06
CA GLN A 69 2.99 15.00 -2.94
C GLN A 69 2.45 13.59 -3.22
N MET A 70 1.25 13.25 -2.74
CA MET A 70 0.58 11.99 -3.06
C MET A 70 0.25 11.87 -4.55
N GLY A 71 -0.23 12.95 -5.18
CA GLY A 71 -0.51 13.01 -6.62
C GLY A 71 0.74 12.83 -7.47
N ASP A 72 1.84 13.51 -7.14
CA ASP A 72 3.13 13.40 -7.84
C ASP A 72 3.70 11.98 -7.78
N MET A 73 3.30 11.18 -6.78
CA MET A 73 3.68 9.78 -6.62
C MET A 73 2.64 8.78 -7.17
N GLY A 74 1.54 9.25 -7.77
CA GLY A 74 0.49 8.37 -8.28
C GLY A 74 -0.34 7.66 -7.20
N LEU A 75 -0.35 8.17 -5.97
CA LEU A 75 -1.07 7.56 -4.84
C LEU A 75 -2.53 8.04 -4.74
N LEU A 76 -2.99 8.88 -5.67
CA LEU A 76 -4.37 9.36 -5.78
C LEU A 76 -4.99 8.83 -7.08
N GLY A 77 -6.25 8.39 -7.00
CA GLY A 77 -6.93 7.86 -8.19
C GLY A 77 -6.29 6.57 -8.73
N ILE A 78 -5.80 5.70 -7.85
CA ILE A 78 -5.08 4.47 -8.22
C ILE A 78 -5.86 3.61 -9.22
N THR A 79 -7.19 3.55 -9.10
CA THR A 79 -8.06 2.77 -9.98
C THR A 79 -8.62 3.56 -11.17
N VAL A 80 -8.29 4.85 -11.29
CA VAL A 80 -8.72 5.70 -12.40
C VAL A 80 -7.78 5.43 -13.60
N PRO A 81 -8.29 5.34 -14.84
CA PRO A 81 -7.45 5.09 -16.01
C PRO A 81 -6.33 6.12 -16.22
N GLU A 82 -5.23 5.68 -16.82
CA GLU A 82 -4.07 6.54 -17.15
C GLU A 82 -4.43 7.68 -18.10
N GLU A 83 -5.43 7.52 -18.97
CA GLU A 83 -5.88 8.57 -19.90
C GLU A 83 -6.37 9.84 -19.18
N TYR A 84 -6.83 9.70 -17.94
CA TYR A 84 -7.27 10.79 -17.07
C TYR A 84 -6.23 11.14 -15.98
N GLY A 85 -5.01 10.61 -16.11
CA GLY A 85 -3.90 10.86 -15.17
C GLY A 85 -3.93 10.02 -13.88
N GLY A 86 -4.76 8.98 -13.81
CA GLY A 86 -4.71 7.98 -12.76
C GLY A 86 -3.65 6.90 -13.01
N LEU A 87 -3.58 5.89 -12.14
CA LEU A 87 -2.61 4.79 -12.26
C LEU A 87 -3.15 3.56 -13.03
N GLY A 88 -4.47 3.48 -13.24
CA GLY A 88 -5.11 2.35 -13.92
C GLY A 88 -4.95 0.98 -13.22
N ALA A 89 -4.53 0.97 -11.95
CA ALA A 89 -4.23 -0.24 -11.21
C ALA A 89 -5.46 -0.86 -10.53
N GLY A 90 -5.32 -2.12 -10.08
CA GLY A 90 -6.38 -2.87 -9.43
C GLY A 90 -6.67 -2.44 -7.99
N TYR A 91 -7.78 -2.97 -7.45
CA TYR A 91 -8.19 -2.71 -6.06
C TYR A 91 -7.24 -3.33 -5.01
N VAL A 92 -6.48 -4.37 -5.35
CA VAL A 92 -5.42 -4.91 -4.48
C VAL A 92 -4.34 -3.85 -4.27
N THR A 93 -3.84 -3.24 -5.35
CA THR A 93 -2.90 -2.11 -5.28
C THR A 93 -3.46 -0.96 -4.45
N TYR A 94 -4.71 -0.56 -4.66
CA TYR A 94 -5.37 0.46 -3.84
C TYR A 94 -5.37 0.10 -2.34
N GLY A 95 -5.73 -1.14 -2.00
CA GLY A 95 -5.72 -1.63 -0.63
C GLY A 95 -4.33 -1.65 0.01
N LEU A 96 -3.30 -2.04 -0.75
CA LEU A 96 -1.91 -2.03 -0.29
C LEU A 96 -1.42 -0.62 0.00
N VAL A 97 -1.72 0.35 -0.88
CA VAL A 97 -1.38 1.75 -0.63
C VAL A 97 -2.11 2.27 0.61
N ALA A 98 -3.42 2.01 0.73
CA ALA A 98 -4.19 2.40 1.91
C ALA A 98 -3.58 1.84 3.21
N ARG A 99 -3.16 0.56 3.20
CA ARG A 99 -2.47 -0.09 4.32
C ARG A 99 -1.18 0.61 4.71
N GLU A 100 -0.35 1.00 3.75
CA GLU A 100 0.94 1.66 4.06
C GLU A 100 0.77 3.12 4.49
N ILE A 101 -0.21 3.85 3.96
CA ILE A 101 -0.53 5.21 4.42
C ILE A 101 -1.12 5.19 5.84
N GLU A 102 -2.07 4.30 6.10
CA GLU A 102 -2.72 4.18 7.43
C GLU A 102 -1.80 3.60 8.49
N ARG A 103 -0.74 2.88 8.09
CA ARG A 103 0.33 2.48 9.01
C ARG A 103 0.93 3.67 9.76
N VAL A 104 0.89 4.87 9.16
CA VAL A 104 1.27 6.13 9.82
C VAL A 104 0.10 6.74 10.55
N ASP A 105 -1.01 7.03 9.85
CA ASP A 105 -2.19 7.64 10.45
C ASP A 105 -3.46 7.47 9.61
N SER A 106 -4.59 7.24 10.29
CA SER A 106 -5.91 7.11 9.66
C SER A 106 -6.41 8.40 9.01
N GLY A 107 -6.00 9.58 9.49
CA GLY A 107 -6.32 10.88 8.90
C GLY A 107 -5.75 11.02 7.48
N TYR A 108 -4.48 10.67 7.29
CA TYR A 108 -3.86 10.67 5.95
C TYR A 108 -4.54 9.71 4.98
N ARG A 109 -4.87 8.49 5.43
CA ARG A 109 -5.63 7.54 4.60
C ARG A 109 -7.04 8.06 4.32
N SER A 110 -7.64 8.81 5.23
CA SER A 110 -8.96 9.44 5.03
C SER A 110 -8.92 10.47 3.91
N MET A 111 -7.92 11.34 3.91
CA MET A 111 -7.69 12.31 2.82
C MET A 111 -7.55 11.61 1.47
N MET A 112 -6.71 10.58 1.40
CA MET A 112 -6.49 9.77 0.19
C MET A 112 -7.78 9.09 -0.30
N SER A 113 -8.56 8.52 0.63
CA SER A 113 -9.82 7.83 0.34
C SER A 113 -10.90 8.78 -0.15
N VAL A 114 -11.05 9.95 0.46
CA VAL A 114 -12.01 10.98 0.02
C VAL A 114 -11.66 11.39 -1.41
N GLN A 115 -10.42 11.77 -1.66
CA GLN A 115 -9.98 12.20 -2.98
C GLN A 115 -10.17 11.12 -4.05
N SER A 116 -9.75 9.89 -3.77
CA SER A 116 -9.79 8.80 -4.77
C SER A 116 -11.20 8.23 -4.96
N SER A 117 -11.83 7.79 -3.87
CA SER A 117 -13.07 7.00 -3.95
C SER A 117 -14.35 7.82 -3.84
N LEU A 118 -14.29 9.01 -3.24
CA LEU A 118 -15.48 9.86 -3.03
C LEU A 118 -15.52 11.10 -3.92
N VAL A 119 -14.44 11.39 -4.65
CA VAL A 119 -14.37 12.50 -5.61
C VAL A 119 -14.02 11.99 -7.00
N MET A 120 -12.82 11.43 -7.18
CA MET A 120 -12.36 10.99 -8.51
C MET A 120 -13.23 9.85 -9.06
N TYR A 121 -13.51 8.82 -8.27
CA TYR A 121 -14.35 7.70 -8.69
C TYR A 121 -15.75 8.11 -9.17
N PRO A 122 -16.58 8.88 -8.42
CA PRO A 122 -17.90 9.27 -8.91
C PRO A 122 -17.84 10.19 -10.13
N ILE A 123 -16.82 11.05 -10.27
CA ILE A 123 -16.62 11.85 -11.48
C ILE A 123 -16.33 10.93 -12.67
N TYR A 124 -15.42 9.96 -12.50
CA TYR A 124 -15.09 9.00 -13.56
C TYR A 124 -16.29 8.11 -13.94
N ALA A 125 -17.01 7.60 -12.95
CA ALA A 125 -18.10 6.63 -13.18
C ALA A 125 -19.40 7.28 -13.68
N TYR A 126 -19.66 8.54 -13.31
CA TYR A 126 -20.96 9.18 -13.51
C TYR A 126 -20.89 10.56 -14.18
N GLY A 127 -19.68 11.06 -14.47
CA GLY A 127 -19.46 12.30 -15.20
C GLY A 127 -19.69 12.15 -16.71
N SER A 128 -19.64 13.27 -17.42
CA SER A 128 -19.58 13.29 -18.88
C SER A 128 -18.13 13.38 -19.36
N GLU A 129 -17.89 12.98 -20.60
CA GLU A 129 -16.68 13.36 -21.35
C GLU A 129 -16.60 14.87 -21.60
#